data_AF-A0AAU8K5M5-F1
#
_entry.id   AF-A0AAU8K5M5-F1
#
_cell.length_a   1.000
_cell.length_b   1.000
_cell.length_c   1.000
_cell.angle_alpha   90.00
_cell.angle_beta   90.00
_cell.angle_gamma   90.00
#
_symmetry.space_group_name_H-M   'P 1'
#
loop_
_entity.id
_entity.type
_entity.pdbx_description
1 polymer ?
#
loop_
_entity_poly.entity_id
_entity_poly.type
_entity_poly.pdbx_seq_one_letter_code
_entity_poly.pdbx_strand_id
1 'polypeptide(L)'
;MHFTLVVALPPAARDDVRAALAAALAPFDIEREVEAYPEYETAAAPADTLWVQYARRRGELPDRDDLTWAQVTETVNLVRGYRPGTPNHLAVDEAGRAYRLSTFNRQGKWDGYQVGGQWEAHFLHRPEATGDPRLITVRRGHPDEDGPDGVPACDGGPRALLDFEALRARAVRPAGPEAPAPSTDQDVARARDEAVPGDALLRLDGTWLEPGTGVTDSWDAYLRAANAYLDGLDGDVLLVAVHCHG
;
A
#
# COMPACT_ATOMS: atom_id res chain seq x y z
N MET A 1 2.46 10.05 1.51
CA MET A 1 1.38 9.52 2.38
C MET A 1 1.99 8.40 3.20
N HIS A 2 1.64 8.27 4.49
CA HIS A 2 2.17 7.21 5.34
C HIS A 2 1.05 6.22 5.70
N PHE A 3 1.37 4.93 5.74
CA PHE A 3 0.41 3.88 6.07
C PHE A 3 1.08 2.67 6.72
N THR A 4 0.29 1.86 7.43
CA THR A 4 0.73 0.59 8.03
C THR A 4 0.43 -0.56 7.09
N LEU A 5 1.46 -1.33 6.75
CA LEU A 5 1.37 -2.58 6.00
C LEU A 5 1.67 -3.75 6.92
N VAL A 6 0.76 -4.72 7.00
CA VAL A 6 1.07 -6.04 7.58
C VAL A 6 1.58 -6.96 6.48
N VAL A 7 2.73 -7.59 6.69
CA VAL A 7 3.33 -8.54 5.73
C VAL A 7 3.34 -9.94 6.32
N ALA A 8 2.75 -10.90 5.60
CA ALA A 8 2.87 -12.32 5.91
C ALA A 8 4.06 -12.93 5.18
N LEU A 9 4.96 -13.53 5.94
CA LEU A 9 6.20 -14.16 5.47
C LEU A 9 6.25 -15.64 5.86
N PRO A 10 6.88 -16.49 5.04
CA PRO A 10 7.02 -17.90 5.36
C PRO A 10 7.84 -18.09 6.65
N PRO A 11 7.68 -19.21 7.38
CA PRO A 11 8.40 -19.49 8.62
C PRO A 11 9.93 -19.37 8.51
N ALA A 12 10.51 -19.70 7.35
CA ALA A 12 11.94 -19.60 7.07
C ALA A 12 12.47 -18.15 7.00
N ALA A 13 11.58 -17.17 6.84
CA ALA A 13 11.96 -15.75 6.84
C ALA A 13 12.56 -15.27 8.17
N ARG A 14 12.39 -16.04 9.25
CA ARG A 14 12.98 -15.72 10.57
C ARG A 14 14.50 -15.67 10.55
N ASP A 15 15.14 -16.40 9.65
CA ASP A 15 16.59 -16.45 9.55
C ASP A 15 17.16 -15.11 9.05
N ASP A 16 16.42 -14.40 8.20
CA ASP A 16 16.74 -13.06 7.72
C ASP A 16 15.45 -12.30 7.32
N VAL A 17 14.79 -11.73 8.34
CA VAL A 17 13.51 -11.01 8.15
C VAL A 17 13.67 -9.83 7.20
N ARG A 18 14.83 -9.15 7.25
CA ARG A 18 15.08 -7.98 6.42
C ARG A 18 15.18 -8.38 4.94
N ALA A 19 15.94 -9.43 4.62
CA ALA A 19 16.03 -9.91 3.25
C ALA A 19 14.68 -10.45 2.74
N ALA A 20 13.92 -11.15 3.60
CA ALA A 20 12.60 -11.65 3.24
C ALA A 20 11.59 -10.51 2.96
N LEU A 21 11.57 -9.47 3.79
CA LEU A 21 10.76 -8.26 3.55
C LEU A 21 11.17 -7.57 2.26
N ALA A 22 12.46 -7.37 2.04
CA ALA A 22 12.96 -6.74 0.81
C ALA A 22 12.52 -7.52 -0.43
N ALA A 23 12.62 -8.85 -0.40
CA ALA A 23 12.17 -9.70 -1.50
C ALA A 23 10.65 -9.63 -1.71
N ALA A 24 9.86 -9.67 -0.63
CA ALA A 24 8.40 -9.64 -0.69
C ALA A 24 7.86 -8.28 -1.17
N LEU A 25 8.50 -7.18 -0.76
CA LEU A 25 8.06 -5.81 -1.07
C LEU A 25 8.60 -5.28 -2.39
N ALA A 26 9.71 -5.82 -2.91
CA ALA A 26 10.34 -5.37 -4.15
C ALA A 26 9.41 -5.24 -5.37
N PRO A 27 8.35 -6.05 -5.56
CA PRO A 27 7.40 -5.84 -6.66
C PRO A 27 6.58 -4.55 -6.55
N PHE A 28 6.48 -3.97 -5.35
CA PHE A 28 5.63 -2.83 -5.02
C PHE A 28 6.41 -1.53 -4.81
N ASP A 29 7.71 -1.52 -5.05
CA ASP A 29 8.53 -0.31 -5.06
C ASP A 29 8.14 0.59 -6.24
N ILE A 30 7.75 1.83 -5.98
CA ILE A 30 7.35 2.79 -7.01
C ILE A 30 8.52 3.22 -7.90
N GLU A 31 9.73 3.21 -7.35
CA GLU A 31 10.98 3.55 -8.04
C GLU A 31 11.56 2.36 -8.81
N ARG A 32 10.92 1.18 -8.72
CA ARG A 32 11.33 0.02 -9.50
C ARG A 32 11.15 0.30 -10.99
N GLU A 33 12.26 0.27 -11.71
CA GLU A 33 12.23 0.27 -13.16
C GLU A 33 11.56 -1.02 -13.67
N VAL A 34 10.52 -0.84 -14.50
CA VAL A 34 9.86 -1.93 -15.24
C VAL A 34 10.05 -1.74 -16.73
N GLU A 35 9.84 -2.82 -17.49
CA GLU A 35 9.83 -2.75 -18.95
C GLU A 35 8.81 -1.71 -19.42
N ALA A 36 9.24 -0.88 -20.38
CA ALA A 36 8.40 0.20 -20.88
C ALA A 36 7.11 -0.36 -21.49
N TYR A 37 5.97 0.20 -21.10
CA TYR A 37 4.66 -0.19 -21.62
C TYR A 37 3.88 1.01 -22.17
N PRO A 38 2.92 0.79 -23.08
CA PRO A 38 1.96 1.80 -23.48
C PRO A 38 1.01 2.19 -22.34
N GLU A 39 1.06 3.46 -21.94
CA GLU A 39 0.11 4.11 -21.07
C GLU A 39 -0.84 4.96 -21.90
N TYR A 40 -2.06 4.44 -22.11
CA TYR A 40 -3.05 5.05 -22.99
C TYR A 40 -3.79 6.21 -22.32
N GLU A 41 -4.09 7.23 -23.11
CA GLU A 41 -5.05 8.27 -22.74
C GLU A 41 -6.44 7.64 -22.58
N THR A 42 -7.12 7.94 -21.47
CA THR A 42 -8.41 7.33 -21.12
C THR A 42 -9.61 8.05 -21.75
N ALA A 43 -9.42 9.28 -22.21
CA ALA A 43 -10.46 10.06 -22.87
C ALA A 43 -10.76 9.54 -24.28
N ALA A 44 -12.04 9.44 -24.62
CA ALA A 44 -12.48 8.99 -25.95
C ALA A 44 -12.07 9.97 -27.06
N ALA A 45 -12.10 11.28 -26.78
CA ALA A 45 -11.67 12.33 -27.70
C ALA A 45 -10.60 13.22 -27.06
N PRO A 46 -9.64 13.76 -27.84
CA PRO A 46 -8.62 14.65 -27.29
C PRO A 46 -9.19 15.92 -26.63
N ALA A 47 -10.35 16.40 -27.10
CA ALA A 47 -11.00 17.59 -26.54
C ALA A 47 -11.41 17.41 -25.06
N ASP A 48 -11.66 16.17 -24.63
CA ASP A 48 -12.05 15.86 -23.25
C ASP A 48 -10.84 15.79 -22.29
N THR A 49 -9.62 15.80 -22.84
CA THR A 49 -8.40 15.73 -22.04
C THR A 49 -7.93 17.11 -21.60
N LEU A 50 -7.83 17.34 -20.28
CA LEU A 50 -7.46 18.63 -19.69
C LEU A 50 -6.14 19.22 -20.22
N TRP A 51 -5.13 18.38 -20.43
CA TRP A 51 -3.84 18.86 -20.93
C TRP A 51 -3.91 19.32 -22.39
N VAL A 52 -4.77 18.71 -23.21
CA VAL A 52 -5.05 19.14 -24.59
C VAL A 52 -5.74 20.50 -24.59
N GLN A 53 -6.74 20.69 -23.72
CA GLN A 53 -7.39 21.99 -23.54
C GLN A 53 -6.42 23.08 -23.09
N TYR A 54 -5.45 22.72 -22.25
CA TYR A 54 -4.38 23.64 -21.82
C TYR A 54 -3.42 24.00 -22.97
N ALA A 55 -3.03 23.02 -23.78
CA ALA A 55 -2.21 23.25 -24.98
C ALA A 55 -2.93 24.15 -25.99
N ARG A 56 -4.24 23.98 -26.20
CA ARG A 56 -5.07 24.90 -27.01
C ARG A 56 -5.05 26.33 -26.45
N ARG A 57 -5.29 26.50 -25.15
CA ARG A 57 -5.26 27.82 -24.48
C ARG A 57 -3.91 28.53 -24.59
N ARG A 58 -2.82 27.79 -24.76
CA ARG A 58 -1.46 28.30 -24.97
C ARG A 58 -1.12 28.57 -26.44
N GLY A 59 -2.04 28.27 -27.36
CA GLY A 59 -1.79 28.36 -28.81
C GLY A 59 -0.85 27.28 -29.35
N GLU A 60 -0.59 26.21 -28.58
CA GLU A 60 0.22 25.06 -29.02
C GLU A 60 -0.58 24.12 -29.93
N LEU A 61 -1.91 24.14 -29.82
CA LEU A 61 -2.84 23.36 -30.64
C LEU A 61 -3.91 24.25 -31.25
N PRO A 62 -4.46 23.89 -32.43
CA PRO A 62 -5.60 24.60 -33.01
C PRO A 62 -6.83 24.60 -32.09
N ASP A 63 -7.53 25.72 -32.05
CA ASP A 63 -8.77 25.87 -31.28
C ASP A 63 -9.99 25.34 -32.05
N ARG A 64 -10.12 24.01 -32.09
CA ARG A 64 -11.23 23.27 -32.73
C ARG A 64 -11.41 21.91 -32.06
N ASP A 65 -12.64 21.41 -31.99
CA ASP A 65 -12.98 20.22 -31.19
C ASP A 65 -12.78 18.87 -31.90
N ASP A 66 -12.71 18.87 -33.23
CA ASP A 66 -12.57 17.66 -34.05
C ASP A 66 -11.10 17.26 -34.31
N LEU A 67 -10.19 17.62 -33.39
CA LEU A 67 -8.82 17.12 -33.44
C LEU A 67 -8.79 15.62 -33.19
N THR A 68 -8.04 14.92 -34.04
CA THR A 68 -7.68 13.50 -33.82
C THR A 68 -6.46 13.38 -32.93
N TRP A 69 -6.29 12.23 -32.27
CA TRP A 69 -5.07 11.93 -31.51
C TRP A 69 -3.80 11.99 -32.36
N ALA A 70 -3.87 11.65 -33.65
CA ALA A 70 -2.75 11.77 -34.58
C ALA A 70 -2.30 13.23 -34.75
N GLN A 71 -3.25 14.15 -34.99
CA GLN A 71 -2.96 15.58 -35.13
C GLN A 71 -2.41 16.18 -33.84
N VAL A 72 -2.99 15.81 -32.70
CA VAL A 72 -2.52 16.26 -31.38
C VAL A 72 -1.09 15.78 -31.14
N THR A 73 -0.82 14.50 -31.38
CA THR A 73 0.49 13.87 -31.18
C THR A 73 1.57 14.52 -32.04
N GLU A 74 1.32 14.65 -33.34
CA GLU A 74 2.25 15.29 -34.28
C GLU A 74 2.59 16.72 -33.85
N THR A 75 1.55 17.52 -33.55
CA THR A 75 1.74 18.94 -33.20
C THR A 75 2.46 19.09 -31.86
N VAL A 76 2.05 18.34 -30.82
CA VAL A 76 2.63 18.45 -29.48
C VAL A 76 4.08 17.99 -29.47
N ASN A 77 4.38 16.85 -30.11
CA ASN A 77 5.75 16.36 -30.16
C ASN A 77 6.66 17.34 -30.92
N LEU A 78 6.16 17.95 -32.00
CA LEU A 78 6.90 18.96 -32.76
C LEU A 78 7.13 20.23 -31.92
N VAL A 79 6.07 20.82 -31.37
CA VAL A 79 6.12 22.09 -30.62
C VAL A 79 6.98 21.96 -29.36
N ARG A 80 6.93 20.81 -28.69
CA ARG A 80 7.67 20.57 -27.44
C ARG A 80 9.01 19.86 -27.64
N GLY A 81 9.35 19.51 -28.88
CA GLY A 81 10.60 18.83 -29.22
C GLY A 81 10.75 17.43 -28.60
N TYR A 82 9.64 16.73 -28.35
CA TYR A 82 9.66 15.39 -27.78
C TYR A 82 10.12 14.37 -28.82
N ARG A 83 11.15 13.61 -28.48
CA ARG A 83 11.77 12.63 -29.39
C ARG A 83 11.18 11.23 -29.19
N PRO A 84 11.01 10.43 -30.25
CA PRO A 84 10.60 9.03 -30.13
C PRO A 84 11.43 8.28 -29.09
N GLY A 85 10.76 7.48 -28.25
CA GLY A 85 11.39 6.70 -27.17
C GLY A 85 11.65 7.47 -25.87
N THR A 86 11.37 8.77 -25.81
CA THR A 86 11.41 9.52 -24.54
C THR A 86 10.09 9.40 -23.78
N PRO A 87 10.07 9.49 -22.43
CA PRO A 87 8.83 9.36 -21.64
C PRO A 87 7.75 10.40 -22.00
N ASN A 88 8.16 11.54 -22.55
CA ASN A 88 7.25 12.62 -22.93
C ASN A 88 6.72 12.52 -24.37
N HIS A 89 7.23 11.60 -25.18
CA HIS A 89 6.77 11.42 -26.55
C HIS A 89 5.41 10.71 -26.59
N LEU A 90 4.43 11.39 -27.20
CA LEU A 90 3.12 10.81 -27.44
C LEU A 90 3.18 9.96 -28.73
N ALA A 91 2.54 8.81 -28.75
CA ALA A 91 2.40 7.94 -29.92
C ALA A 91 0.93 7.58 -30.11
N VAL A 92 0.57 7.09 -31.30
CA VAL A 92 -0.79 6.64 -31.62
C VAL A 92 -0.73 5.23 -32.15
N ASP A 93 -1.58 4.35 -31.64
CA ASP A 93 -1.67 2.96 -32.12
C ASP A 93 -2.53 2.83 -33.39
N GLU A 94 -2.62 1.63 -33.95
CA GLU A 94 -3.42 1.36 -35.16
C GLU A 94 -4.92 1.65 -34.98
N ALA A 95 -5.42 1.65 -33.74
CA ALA A 95 -6.80 1.98 -33.42
C ALA A 95 -7.04 3.48 -33.21
N GLY A 96 -6.00 4.32 -33.39
CA GLY A 96 -6.10 5.77 -33.22
C GLY A 96 -6.05 6.23 -31.77
N ARG A 97 -5.62 5.39 -30.83
CA ARG A 97 -5.52 5.74 -29.39
C ARG A 97 -4.14 6.30 -29.09
N ALA A 98 -4.09 7.41 -28.39
CA ALA A 98 -2.82 7.99 -27.95
C ALA A 98 -2.27 7.26 -26.71
N TYR A 99 -0.95 7.13 -26.65
CA TYR A 99 -0.24 6.58 -25.49
C TYR A 99 1.14 7.20 -25.31
N ARG A 100 1.67 7.13 -24.10
CA ARG A 100 3.08 7.38 -23.77
C ARG A 100 3.76 6.07 -23.40
N LEU A 101 5.06 5.97 -23.62
CA LEU A 101 5.83 4.88 -23.02
C LEU A 101 6.15 5.25 -21.58
N SER A 102 5.69 4.40 -20.67
CA SER A 102 5.88 4.57 -19.23
C SER A 102 6.71 3.41 -18.70
N THR A 103 7.68 3.71 -17.84
CA THR A 103 8.46 2.73 -17.07
C THR A 103 8.07 2.75 -15.60
N PHE A 104 6.95 3.41 -15.28
CA PHE A 104 6.41 3.51 -13.93
C PHE A 104 5.93 2.13 -13.46
N ASN A 105 6.23 1.75 -12.23
CA ASN A 105 5.71 0.50 -11.71
C ASN A 105 4.20 0.60 -11.45
N ARG A 106 3.36 -0.04 -12.29
CA ARG A 106 1.90 -0.10 -12.08
C ARG A 106 1.48 -0.77 -10.77
N GLN A 107 2.38 -1.57 -10.18
CA GLN A 107 2.18 -2.19 -8.88
C GLN A 107 2.79 -1.35 -7.74
N GLY A 108 3.42 -0.21 -8.03
CA GLY A 108 4.04 0.67 -7.04
C GLY A 108 3.06 1.09 -5.96
N LYS A 109 3.46 0.91 -4.70
CA LYS A 109 2.71 1.26 -3.48
C LYS A 109 3.52 2.12 -2.51
N TRP A 110 4.84 2.08 -2.61
CA TRP A 110 5.74 2.75 -1.67
C TRP A 110 7.01 3.25 -2.36
N ASP A 111 7.61 4.34 -1.86
CA ASP A 111 8.96 4.82 -2.19
C ASP A 111 9.96 4.63 -1.02
N GLY A 112 9.46 4.24 0.15
CA GLY A 112 10.27 3.85 1.30
C GLY A 112 9.48 3.04 2.32
N TYR A 113 10.18 2.16 3.04
CA TYR A 113 9.58 1.43 4.16
C TYR A 113 10.59 1.16 5.28
N GLN A 114 10.07 0.94 6.48
CA GLN A 114 10.84 0.49 7.64
C GLN A 114 9.98 -0.38 8.56
N VAL A 115 10.60 -1.36 9.23
CA VAL A 115 9.91 -2.11 10.30
C VAL A 115 9.83 -1.21 11.53
N GLY A 116 8.66 -1.18 12.17
CA GLY A 116 8.35 -0.20 13.21
C GLY A 116 8.19 1.21 12.66
N GLY A 117 8.52 2.25 13.45
CA GLY A 117 8.39 3.65 13.05
C GLY A 117 7.21 4.34 13.73
N GLN A 118 6.39 5.06 12.95
CA GLN A 118 5.20 5.73 13.49
C GLN A 118 4.19 4.73 14.08
N TRP A 119 4.23 3.48 13.62
CA TRP A 119 3.42 2.36 14.10
C TRP A 119 4.28 1.26 14.71
N GLU A 120 5.37 1.63 15.40
CA GLU A 120 6.10 0.67 16.22
C GLU A 120 5.18 0.01 17.25
N ALA A 121 5.50 -1.24 17.60
CA ALA A 121 4.71 -2.03 18.54
C ALA A 121 3.25 -2.24 18.12
N HIS A 122 2.99 -2.35 16.81
CA HIS A 122 1.65 -2.58 16.23
C HIS A 122 0.95 -3.82 16.80
N PHE A 123 1.68 -4.92 17.03
CA PHE A 123 1.09 -6.15 17.54
C PHE A 123 1.23 -6.26 19.05
N LEU A 124 0.21 -6.81 19.70
CA LEU A 124 0.35 -7.41 21.02
C LEU A 124 0.81 -8.85 20.88
N HIS A 125 1.66 -9.29 21.81
CA HIS A 125 2.00 -10.70 21.93
C HIS A 125 1.37 -11.32 23.18
N ARG A 126 1.21 -12.63 23.15
CA ARG A 126 0.67 -13.40 24.28
C ARG A 126 1.58 -13.24 25.50
N PRO A 127 1.04 -13.18 26.72
CA PRO A 127 1.86 -13.08 27.94
C PRO A 127 2.93 -14.17 28.05
N GLU A 128 2.61 -15.39 27.64
CA GLU A 128 3.53 -16.54 27.70
C GLU A 128 4.67 -16.45 26.67
N ALA A 129 4.54 -15.59 25.65
CA ALA A 129 5.56 -15.34 24.65
C ALA A 129 6.56 -14.25 25.07
N THR A 130 6.43 -13.69 26.28
CA THR A 130 7.35 -12.65 26.78
C THR A 130 8.80 -13.16 26.75
N GLY A 131 9.66 -12.41 26.06
CA GLY A 131 11.07 -12.76 25.88
C GLY A 131 11.34 -13.86 24.84
N ASP A 132 10.33 -14.32 24.09
CA ASP A 132 10.54 -15.26 23.00
C ASP A 132 11.39 -14.60 21.90
N PRO A 133 12.54 -15.19 21.52
CA PRO A 133 13.47 -14.60 20.56
C PRO A 133 12.92 -14.53 19.14
N ARG A 134 11.76 -15.14 18.86
CA ARG A 134 11.08 -15.08 17.57
C ARG A 134 10.21 -13.83 17.42
N LEU A 135 9.97 -13.08 18.50
CA LEU A 135 9.31 -11.78 18.43
C LEU A 135 10.27 -10.75 17.83
N ILE A 136 9.72 -9.90 16.96
CA ILE A 136 10.47 -8.83 16.29
C ILE A 136 10.18 -7.54 17.03
N THR A 137 11.22 -6.91 17.53
CA THR A 137 11.17 -5.60 18.18
C THR A 137 12.32 -4.75 17.66
N VAL A 138 12.01 -3.63 17.00
CA VAL A 138 13.01 -2.76 16.34
C VAL A 138 13.40 -1.58 17.23
N ARG A 139 13.06 -1.65 18.54
CA ARG A 139 13.20 -0.58 19.52
C ARG A 139 14.54 0.17 19.43
N ARG A 140 14.46 1.48 19.16
CA ARG A 140 15.56 2.43 19.43
C ARG A 140 15.45 2.91 20.88
N GLY A 141 15.99 2.15 21.84
CA GLY A 141 16.20 2.62 23.22
C GLY A 141 15.47 1.82 24.30
N HIS A 142 16.23 1.57 25.38
CA HIS A 142 16.00 0.86 26.66
C HIS A 142 15.00 -0.33 26.78
N PRO A 143 15.46 -1.45 27.40
CA PRO A 143 14.69 -2.69 27.52
C PRO A 143 13.53 -2.66 28.53
N ASP A 144 13.40 -1.61 29.36
CA ASP A 144 12.54 -1.61 30.56
C ASP A 144 11.32 -0.69 30.49
N GLU A 145 11.05 -0.05 29.35
CA GLU A 145 9.78 0.66 29.20
C GLU A 145 8.75 -0.34 28.67
N ASP A 146 7.63 -0.50 29.33
CA ASP A 146 6.56 -1.31 28.76
C ASP A 146 6.05 -0.65 27.45
N GLY A 147 5.29 -1.36 26.60
CA GLY A 147 4.54 -0.71 25.53
C GLY A 147 3.62 0.39 26.08
N PRO A 148 2.98 1.23 25.24
CA PRO A 148 1.97 2.17 25.74
C PRO A 148 0.99 1.39 26.63
N ASP A 149 0.96 1.76 27.92
CA ASP A 149 0.14 1.18 29.00
C ASP A 149 0.61 -0.11 29.71
N GLY A 150 1.90 -0.50 29.65
CA GLY A 150 2.31 -1.72 30.39
C GLY A 150 2.15 -3.02 29.59
N VAL A 151 1.66 -2.93 28.35
CA VAL A 151 1.25 -4.09 27.56
C VAL A 151 2.39 -4.54 26.65
N PRO A 152 2.81 -5.80 26.71
CA PRO A 152 3.98 -6.24 25.98
C PRO A 152 3.61 -6.39 24.48
N ALA A 153 4.32 -5.61 23.67
CA ALA A 153 3.99 -5.34 22.27
C ALA A 153 5.24 -5.49 21.38
N CYS A 154 5.04 -5.71 20.09
CA CYS A 154 6.09 -6.05 19.14
C CYS A 154 5.73 -5.58 17.71
N ASP A 155 6.74 -5.50 16.86
CA ASP A 155 6.59 -5.15 15.44
C ASP A 155 6.25 -6.38 14.59
N GLY A 156 6.38 -7.59 15.15
CA GLY A 156 6.07 -8.82 14.45
C GLY A 156 6.43 -10.08 15.21
N GLY A 157 6.10 -11.22 14.64
CA GLY A 157 6.39 -12.53 15.19
C GLY A 157 5.57 -13.64 14.52
N PRO A 158 5.83 -14.91 14.87
CA PRO A 158 4.97 -16.01 14.47
C PRO A 158 3.53 -15.75 14.93
N ARG A 159 2.54 -16.00 14.05
CA ARG A 159 1.13 -15.74 14.33
C ARG A 159 0.67 -16.33 15.68
N ALA A 160 1.14 -17.51 16.05
CA ALA A 160 0.73 -18.18 17.30
C ALA A 160 1.25 -17.47 18.57
N LEU A 161 2.24 -16.59 18.46
CA LEU A 161 2.74 -15.78 19.56
C LEU A 161 2.01 -14.44 19.68
N LEU A 162 1.31 -14.00 18.63
CA LEU A 162 0.57 -12.76 18.63
C LEU A 162 -0.81 -12.95 19.28
N ASP A 163 -1.32 -11.88 19.89
CA ASP A 163 -2.61 -11.84 20.56
C ASP A 163 -3.58 -10.90 19.82
N PHE A 164 -4.16 -11.41 18.74
CA PHE A 164 -5.16 -10.67 17.96
C PHE A 164 -6.41 -10.34 18.76
N GLU A 165 -6.81 -11.21 19.69
CA GLU A 165 -8.01 -10.94 20.48
C GLU A 165 -7.76 -9.82 21.49
N ALA A 166 -6.60 -9.80 22.15
CA ALA A 166 -6.21 -8.66 22.98
C ALA A 166 -6.12 -7.36 22.17
N LEU A 167 -5.60 -7.41 20.94
CA LEU A 167 -5.52 -6.24 20.06
C LEU A 167 -6.92 -5.72 19.68
N ARG A 168 -7.84 -6.63 19.30
CA ARG A 168 -9.25 -6.32 19.03
C ARG A 168 -9.96 -5.77 20.28
N ALA A 169 -9.71 -6.35 21.45
CA ALA A 169 -10.27 -5.89 22.72
C ALA A 169 -9.68 -4.54 23.17
N ARG A 170 -8.46 -4.20 22.75
CA ARG A 170 -7.86 -2.88 22.98
C ARG A 170 -8.48 -1.83 22.08
N ALA A 171 -8.74 -2.14 20.80
CA ALA A 171 -9.27 -1.18 19.83
C ALA A 171 -10.66 -0.62 20.19
N VAL A 172 -11.43 -1.33 21.01
CA VAL A 172 -12.74 -0.85 21.51
C VAL A 172 -12.63 0.03 22.74
N ARG A 173 -11.43 0.16 23.34
CA ARG A 173 -11.20 1.03 24.48
C ARG A 173 -10.93 2.45 23.99
N PRO A 174 -11.44 3.48 24.67
CA PRO A 174 -11.09 4.85 24.34
C PRO A 174 -9.58 5.06 24.54
N ALA A 175 -8.92 5.74 23.60
CA ALA A 175 -7.49 6.02 23.60
C ALA A 175 -7.05 7.04 24.67
N GLY A 176 -7.90 7.31 25.66
CA GLY A 176 -7.70 8.28 26.72
C GLY A 176 -9.04 8.75 27.32
N PRO A 177 -9.02 9.53 28.42
CA PRO A 177 -10.22 9.97 29.12
C PRO A 177 -11.11 10.92 28.29
N GLU A 178 -10.55 11.56 27.26
CA GLU A 178 -11.26 12.51 26.39
C GLU A 178 -11.70 11.88 25.05
N ALA A 179 -11.23 10.68 24.72
CA ALA A 179 -11.60 10.01 23.47
C ALA A 179 -13.00 9.40 23.60
N PRO A 180 -13.93 9.68 22.68
CA PRO A 180 -15.24 9.02 22.70
C PRO A 180 -15.03 7.53 22.46
N ALA A 181 -15.55 6.71 23.36
CA ALA A 181 -15.65 5.27 23.11
C ALA A 181 -16.57 5.02 21.90
N PRO A 182 -16.39 3.90 21.17
CA PRO A 182 -17.36 3.45 20.18
C PRO A 182 -18.76 3.44 20.81
N SER A 183 -19.70 4.17 20.19
CA SER A 183 -21.01 4.43 20.81
C SER A 183 -22.12 3.49 20.32
N THR A 184 -21.83 2.68 19.30
CA THR A 184 -22.75 1.72 18.70
C THR A 184 -22.08 0.35 18.54
N ASP A 185 -22.88 -0.73 18.47
CA ASP A 185 -22.38 -2.07 18.16
C ASP A 185 -21.63 -2.12 16.81
N GLN A 186 -22.06 -1.30 15.86
CA GLN A 186 -21.41 -1.17 14.56
C GLN A 186 -20.03 -0.51 14.67
N ASP A 187 -19.88 0.54 15.49
CA ASP A 187 -18.57 1.16 15.74
C ASP A 187 -17.64 0.21 16.49
N VAL A 188 -18.16 -0.56 17.45
CA VAL A 188 -17.40 -1.60 18.16
C VAL A 188 -16.91 -2.66 17.19
N ALA A 189 -17.78 -3.18 16.32
CA ALA A 189 -17.41 -4.18 15.32
C ALA A 189 -16.33 -3.66 14.37
N ARG A 190 -16.51 -2.44 13.85
CA ARG A 190 -15.52 -1.80 12.97
C ARG A 190 -14.17 -1.60 13.65
N ALA A 191 -14.15 -1.08 14.88
CA ALA A 191 -12.90 -0.90 15.63
C ALA A 191 -12.16 -2.22 15.84
N ARG A 192 -12.89 -3.32 16.12
CA ARG A 192 -12.28 -4.65 16.22
C ARG A 192 -11.71 -5.11 14.87
N ASP A 193 -12.45 -4.93 13.79
CA ASP A 193 -12.02 -5.38 12.46
C ASP A 193 -10.79 -4.61 11.95
N GLU A 194 -10.64 -3.34 12.31
CA GLU A 194 -9.48 -2.50 11.95
C GLU A 194 -8.21 -2.81 12.75
N ALA A 195 -8.35 -3.44 13.92
CA ALA A 195 -7.29 -3.53 14.91
C ALA A 195 -6.03 -4.27 14.43
N VAL A 196 -6.18 -5.30 13.60
CA VAL A 196 -5.08 -6.20 13.21
C VAL A 196 -4.49 -5.84 11.83
N PRO A 197 -5.29 -5.71 10.76
CA PRO A 197 -4.77 -5.68 9.40
C PRO A 197 -3.94 -4.44 9.04
N GLY A 198 -4.10 -3.32 9.76
CA GLY A 198 -3.56 -2.03 9.33
C GLY A 198 -4.26 -1.52 8.06
N ASP A 199 -3.61 -0.61 7.34
CA ASP A 199 -4.16 0.01 6.13
C ASP A 199 -4.08 -0.90 4.90
N ALA A 200 -3.10 -1.80 4.87
CA ALA A 200 -2.91 -2.78 3.80
C ALA A 200 -2.30 -4.09 4.35
N LEU A 201 -2.46 -5.18 3.58
CA LEU A 201 -1.93 -6.50 3.89
C LEU A 201 -1.26 -7.13 2.66
N LEU A 202 -0.01 -7.58 2.81
CA LEU A 202 0.67 -8.43 1.84
C LEU A 202 0.61 -9.90 2.26
N ARG A 203 -0.01 -10.74 1.44
CA ARG A 203 -0.20 -12.18 1.67
C ARG A 203 1.04 -12.99 1.27
N LEU A 204 1.10 -14.25 1.72
CA LEU A 204 2.17 -15.21 1.43
C LEU A 204 2.30 -15.52 -0.07
N ASP A 205 1.19 -15.42 -0.82
CA ASP A 205 1.16 -15.62 -2.27
C ASP A 205 1.58 -14.38 -3.06
N GLY A 206 1.99 -13.30 -2.37
CA GLY A 206 2.36 -12.03 -2.98
C GLY A 206 1.17 -11.13 -3.33
N THR A 207 -0.07 -11.50 -2.97
CA THR A 207 -1.24 -10.64 -3.19
C THR A 207 -1.26 -9.48 -2.20
N TRP A 208 -1.31 -8.26 -2.72
CA TRP A 208 -1.54 -7.03 -1.95
C TRP A 208 -3.05 -6.77 -1.80
N LEU A 209 -3.51 -6.63 -0.56
CA LEU A 209 -4.87 -6.26 -0.22
C LEU A 209 -4.87 -4.82 0.31
N GLU A 210 -5.68 -3.97 -0.30
CA GLU A 210 -5.98 -2.63 0.18
C GLU A 210 -7.38 -2.19 -0.29
N PRO A 211 -8.04 -1.28 0.44
CA PRO A 211 -9.36 -0.78 0.08
C PRO A 211 -9.41 -0.13 -1.30
N GLY A 212 -10.48 -0.38 -2.05
CA GLY A 212 -10.72 0.26 -3.34
C GLY A 212 -9.86 -0.26 -4.49
N THR A 213 -9.12 -1.35 -4.28
CA THR A 213 -8.48 -2.08 -5.39
C THR A 213 -9.41 -3.15 -5.95
N GLY A 214 -9.20 -3.57 -7.20
CA GLY A 214 -10.01 -4.61 -7.84
C GLY A 214 -9.99 -5.99 -7.15
N VAL A 215 -9.27 -6.15 -6.03
CA VAL A 215 -9.38 -7.31 -5.13
C VAL A 215 -10.41 -7.06 -4.01
N THR A 216 -10.52 -5.82 -3.52
CA THR A 216 -11.47 -5.41 -2.48
C THR A 216 -12.04 -4.02 -2.77
N ASP A 217 -13.32 -3.96 -3.13
CA ASP A 217 -13.96 -2.72 -3.63
C ASP A 217 -14.28 -1.67 -2.54
N SER A 218 -14.12 -2.01 -1.26
CA SER A 218 -14.41 -1.12 -0.14
C SER A 218 -13.56 -1.43 1.09
N TRP A 219 -13.55 -0.50 2.05
CA TRP A 219 -12.90 -0.69 3.35
C TRP A 219 -13.45 -1.92 4.09
N ASP A 220 -14.78 -2.08 4.17
CA ASP A 220 -15.38 -3.24 4.83
C ASP A 220 -15.04 -4.56 4.11
N ALA A 221 -14.92 -4.54 2.77
CA ALA A 221 -14.51 -5.71 2.01
C ALA A 221 -13.05 -6.09 2.30
N TYR A 222 -12.17 -5.09 2.37
CA TYR A 222 -10.78 -5.25 2.79
C TYR A 222 -10.68 -5.85 4.20
N LEU A 223 -11.32 -5.24 5.19
CA LEU A 223 -11.25 -5.71 6.58
C LEU A 223 -11.74 -7.16 6.73
N ARG A 224 -12.84 -7.52 6.07
CA ARG A 224 -13.34 -8.92 6.07
C ARG A 224 -12.33 -9.88 5.44
N ALA A 225 -11.80 -9.55 4.27
CA ALA A 225 -10.85 -10.42 3.57
C ALA A 225 -9.53 -10.56 4.35
N ALA A 226 -9.01 -9.46 4.88
CA ALA A 226 -7.75 -9.43 5.61
C ALA A 226 -7.86 -10.17 6.95
N ASN A 227 -8.91 -9.94 7.76
CA ASN A 227 -9.11 -10.67 9.01
C ASN A 227 -9.30 -12.17 8.76
N ALA A 228 -10.12 -12.56 7.78
CA ALA A 228 -10.32 -13.97 7.43
C ALA A 228 -9.00 -14.65 7.04
N TYR A 229 -8.15 -13.96 6.27
CA TYR A 229 -6.83 -14.46 5.92
C TYR A 229 -5.92 -14.60 7.16
N LEU A 230 -5.78 -13.54 7.95
CA LEU A 230 -4.89 -13.49 9.11
C LEU A 230 -5.29 -14.52 10.19
N ASP A 231 -6.58 -14.68 10.45
CA ASP A 231 -7.08 -15.66 11.42
C ASP A 231 -6.86 -17.11 10.98
N GLY A 232 -6.87 -17.34 9.65
CA GLY A 232 -6.66 -18.63 9.01
C GLY A 232 -5.19 -19.02 8.79
N LEU A 233 -4.23 -18.16 9.13
CA LEU A 233 -2.81 -18.46 8.99
C LEU A 233 -2.34 -19.56 9.95
N ASP A 234 -1.42 -20.39 9.46
CA ASP A 234 -0.65 -21.31 10.28
C ASP A 234 0.11 -20.54 11.37
N GLY A 235 0.21 -21.15 12.55
CA GLY A 235 0.76 -20.49 13.74
C GLY A 235 2.23 -20.07 13.64
N ASP A 236 2.96 -20.63 12.68
CA ASP A 236 4.38 -20.41 12.48
C ASP A 236 4.69 -19.40 11.37
N VAL A 237 3.67 -18.96 10.62
CA VAL A 237 3.75 -17.86 9.66
C VAL A 237 4.17 -16.60 10.39
N LEU A 238 5.17 -15.91 9.85
CA LEU A 238 5.71 -14.70 10.43
C LEU A 238 4.90 -13.52 9.94
N LEU A 239 4.41 -12.70 10.86
CA LEU A 239 3.74 -11.43 10.55
C LEU A 239 4.64 -10.29 10.98
N VAL A 240 4.77 -9.27 10.12
CA VAL A 240 5.56 -8.07 10.41
C VAL A 240 4.77 -6.83 10.03
N ALA A 241 4.67 -5.88 10.94
CA ALA A 241 4.12 -4.56 10.68
C ALA A 241 5.22 -3.65 10.15
N VAL A 242 4.92 -2.99 9.03
CA VAL A 242 5.84 -2.14 8.29
C VAL A 242 5.21 -0.78 8.11
N HIS A 243 5.97 0.25 8.44
CA HIS A 243 5.64 1.62 8.08
C HIS A 243 6.09 1.87 6.64
N CYS A 244 5.14 2.18 5.76
CA CYS A 244 5.41 2.56 4.37
C CYS A 244 5.14 4.06 4.14
N HIS A 245 5.94 4.66 3.26
CA HIS A 245 5.64 5.94 2.61
C HIS A 245 5.32 5.67 1.13
N GLY A 246 4.30 6.33 0.60
CA GLY A 246 3.88 6.24 -0.80
C GLY A 246 3.15 7.49 -1.30
#